data_AF-A0A178Z6Y0-F1
#
_entry.id   AF-A0A178Z6Y0-F1
#
_cell.length_a   1.000
_cell.length_b   1.000
_cell.length_c   1.000
_cell.angle_alpha   90.00
_cell.angle_beta   90.00
_cell.angle_gamma   90.00
#
_symmetry.space_group_name_H-M   'P 1'
#
loop_
_entity.id
_entity.type
_entity.pdbx_description
1 polymer ?
#
loop_
_entity_poly.entity_id
_entity_poly.type
_entity_poly.pdbx_seq_one_letter_code
_entity_poly.pdbx_strand_id
1 'polypeptide(L)'
;MAKDDLELSMEEARAPLFTRLKWRIRDGLDYFSELTFPRIMYHVVSCLYFAFILYLTYCVLPLSGNWTPIRQSDRIPAVSQDLNSYFGSFRGSSECNIRAVDLYHAPSQGRPSQGARHVYCPRRKELLEAMSNGGRIGFDAPYFPRDCHYRWYSVEEICMILERFDAVVFAGDYSLQAIYNGFSILLRQDLTHGALKTWNMDKETLRQCSCGSQFTSQTCSEHLITSSGELTGHPSGRADRPYLCSRTAHAFLDVNTSPAPFPVIEKFKQLVPRVARSNYHPIPIVHGLSPNTATPETAISSLEEFLGLADSSHRKTPMLWIGPSASGHTEIRGRKGNQEIWDFDRRLAGVAEDNDVDVMRMWNMTVQANSWDGVRFGQKVAITQAMMVLNWLARLPSS
;
A
#
# COMPACT_ATOMS: atom_id res chain seq x y z
N MET A 1 23.20 -32.66 116.66
CA MET A 1 22.53 -31.35 116.85
C MET A 1 22.87 -30.50 115.63
N ALA A 2 21.87 -30.31 114.77
CA ALA A 2 21.96 -29.58 113.52
C ALA A 2 22.07 -28.07 113.78
N LYS A 3 22.76 -27.35 112.89
CA LYS A 3 22.87 -25.90 112.89
C LYS A 3 22.41 -25.42 111.51
N ASP A 4 21.25 -24.77 111.50
CA ASP A 4 20.51 -24.35 110.32
C ASP A 4 21.16 -23.14 109.62
N ASP A 5 21.03 -23.17 108.29
CA ASP A 5 21.36 -22.12 107.33
C ASP A 5 20.36 -20.95 107.40
N LEU A 6 20.85 -19.71 107.29
CA LEU A 6 20.04 -18.50 107.22
C LEU A 6 20.29 -17.80 105.87
N GLU A 7 19.43 -18.08 104.88
CA GLU A 7 19.35 -17.30 103.63
C GLU A 7 18.58 -15.99 103.88
N LEU A 8 19.18 -14.87 103.44
CA LEU A 8 18.61 -13.53 103.52
C LEU A 8 17.99 -13.17 102.16
N SER A 9 16.66 -13.14 102.07
CA SER A 9 15.95 -12.74 100.85
C SER A 9 15.95 -11.22 100.67
N MET A 10 16.55 -10.74 99.59
CA MET A 10 16.55 -9.33 99.19
C MET A 10 15.33 -9.06 98.30
N GLU A 11 14.38 -8.27 98.80
CA GLU A 11 13.11 -7.97 98.12
C GLU A 11 13.32 -6.92 97.02
N GLU A 12 13.02 -7.31 95.76
CA GLU A 12 13.29 -6.51 94.57
C GLU A 12 12.15 -5.49 94.31
N ALA A 13 12.41 -4.21 94.60
CA ALA A 13 11.44 -3.14 94.42
C ALA A 13 11.11 -2.90 92.93
N ARG A 14 9.90 -3.29 92.50
CA ARG A 14 9.40 -3.03 91.13
C ARG A 14 9.11 -1.54 90.94
N ALA A 15 9.82 -0.93 89.97
CA ALA A 15 9.63 0.46 89.58
C ALA A 15 8.20 0.75 89.05
N PRO A 16 7.67 1.97 89.31
CA PRO A 16 6.30 2.36 88.97
C PRO A 16 6.00 2.37 87.46
N LEU A 17 4.73 2.12 87.13
CA LEU A 17 4.22 1.82 85.79
C LEU A 17 4.47 2.97 84.79
N PHE A 18 4.39 4.22 85.26
CA PHE A 18 4.67 5.42 84.45
C PHE A 18 6.13 5.50 84.00
N THR A 19 7.06 5.05 84.83
CA THR A 19 8.47 5.01 84.45
C THR A 19 8.66 4.02 83.32
N ARG A 20 8.11 2.81 83.42
CA ARG A 20 8.17 1.80 82.35
C ARG A 20 7.56 2.29 81.03
N LEU A 21 6.46 3.04 81.08
CA LEU A 21 5.86 3.63 79.89
C LEU A 21 6.76 4.69 79.26
N LYS A 22 7.40 5.53 80.08
CA LYS A 22 8.35 6.55 79.63
C LYS A 22 9.60 5.95 78.99
N TRP A 23 10.14 4.85 79.56
CA TRP A 23 11.25 4.10 78.97
C TRP A 23 10.86 3.49 77.62
N ARG A 24 9.67 2.88 77.50
CA ARG A 24 9.18 2.35 76.20
C ARG A 24 8.96 3.42 75.14
N ILE A 25 8.47 4.60 75.52
CA ILE A 25 8.29 5.72 74.56
C ILE A 25 9.65 6.26 74.11
N ARG A 26 10.64 6.31 75.03
CA ARG A 26 12.01 6.75 74.72
C ARG A 26 12.73 5.76 73.79
N ASP A 27 12.65 4.47 74.08
CA ASP A 27 13.22 3.42 73.22
C ASP A 27 12.55 3.38 71.84
N GLY A 28 11.24 3.66 71.77
CA GLY A 28 10.52 3.80 70.50
C GLY A 28 10.94 5.03 69.68
N LEU A 29 11.26 6.15 70.34
CA LEU A 29 11.76 7.36 69.69
C LEU A 29 13.21 7.21 69.23
N ASP A 30 14.06 6.54 70.02
CA ASP A 30 15.44 6.25 69.64
C ASP A 30 15.50 5.28 68.45
N TYR A 31 14.57 4.31 68.35
CA TYR A 31 14.39 3.47 67.16
C TYR A 31 14.05 4.28 65.89
N PHE A 32 13.25 5.33 66.00
CA PHE A 32 12.97 6.25 64.89
C PHE A 32 14.16 7.14 64.52
N SER A 33 15.04 7.44 65.48
CA SER A 33 16.26 8.23 65.24
C SER A 33 17.38 7.42 64.57
N GLU A 34 17.39 6.09 64.74
CA GLU A 34 18.32 5.16 64.08
C GLU A 34 17.85 4.67 62.70
N LEU A 35 16.62 5.00 62.27
CA LEU A 35 16.27 4.91 60.86
C LEU A 35 17.19 5.88 60.12
N THR A 36 18.23 5.34 59.48
CA THR A 36 19.15 6.05 58.61
C THR A 36 18.35 6.65 57.46
N PHE A 37 17.74 7.80 57.71
CA PHE A 37 16.92 8.57 56.78
C PHE A 37 17.61 8.73 55.42
N PRO A 38 18.94 8.94 55.33
CA PRO A 38 19.65 8.95 54.05
C PRO A 38 19.56 7.62 53.29
N ARG A 39 19.61 6.48 53.99
CA ARG A 39 19.54 5.13 53.40
C ARG A 39 18.13 4.81 52.91
N ILE A 40 17.12 5.19 53.67
CA ILE A 40 15.71 5.04 53.28
C ILE A 40 15.39 5.92 52.08
N MET A 41 15.80 7.19 52.13
CA MET A 41 15.66 8.10 51.00
C MET A 41 16.38 7.60 49.75
N TYR A 42 17.58 7.04 49.90
CA TYR A 42 18.31 6.43 48.79
C TYR A 42 17.51 5.27 48.16
N HIS A 43 16.93 4.37 48.97
CA HIS A 43 16.11 3.28 48.45
C HIS A 43 14.84 3.78 47.76
N VAL A 44 14.16 4.78 48.33
CA VAL A 44 12.97 5.39 47.72
C VAL A 44 13.31 6.04 46.39
N VAL A 45 14.35 6.86 46.34
CA VAL A 45 14.79 7.53 45.10
C VAL A 45 15.26 6.51 44.06
N SER A 46 15.99 5.47 44.47
CA SER A 46 16.43 4.39 43.58
C SER A 46 15.24 3.60 43.01
N CYS A 47 14.23 3.27 43.83
CA CYS A 47 13.01 2.62 43.37
C CYS A 47 12.21 3.51 42.40
N LEU A 48 12.09 4.81 42.68
CA LEU A 48 11.43 5.76 41.78
C LEU A 48 12.17 5.90 40.44
N TYR A 49 13.51 5.98 40.50
CA TYR A 49 14.34 6.05 39.30
C TYR A 49 14.23 4.76 38.47
N PHE A 50 14.27 3.59 39.11
CA PHE A 50 14.08 2.31 38.45
C PHE A 50 12.69 2.19 37.80
N ALA A 51 11.64 2.60 38.51
CA ALA A 51 10.28 2.66 37.96
C ALA A 51 10.17 3.61 36.77
N PHE A 52 10.85 4.77 36.82
CA PHE A 52 10.92 5.72 35.72
C PHE A 52 11.67 5.15 34.50
N ILE A 53 12.79 4.47 34.70
CA ILE A 53 13.52 3.79 33.62
C ILE A 53 12.66 2.66 33.02
N LEU A 54 11.97 1.86 33.83
CA LEU A 54 11.03 0.85 33.33
C LEU A 54 9.88 1.48 32.54
N TYR A 55 9.37 2.64 32.97
CA TYR A 55 8.34 3.39 32.26
C TYR A 55 8.85 3.91 30.90
N LEU A 56 10.03 4.55 30.86
CA LEU A 56 10.64 4.98 29.60
C LEU A 56 10.92 3.78 28.68
N THR A 57 11.40 2.68 29.24
CA THR A 57 11.65 1.44 28.50
C THR A 57 10.35 0.87 27.95
N TYR A 58 9.24 0.92 28.70
CA TYR A 58 7.90 0.54 28.25
C TYR A 58 7.36 1.47 27.14
N CYS A 59 7.69 2.77 27.18
CA CYS A 59 7.33 3.72 26.14
C CYS A 59 8.17 3.59 24.86
N VAL A 60 9.45 3.20 24.96
CA VAL A 60 10.40 3.17 23.85
C VAL A 60 10.54 1.76 23.24
N LEU A 61 10.44 0.69 24.03
CA LEU A 61 10.54 -0.67 23.51
C LEU A 61 9.24 -1.08 22.82
N PRO A 62 9.30 -1.69 21.62
CA PRO A 62 8.15 -2.20 20.90
C PRO A 62 7.69 -3.52 21.54
N LEU A 63 7.13 -3.46 22.74
CA LEU A 63 6.45 -4.61 23.35
C LEU A 63 5.12 -4.84 22.64
N SER A 64 4.93 -6.07 22.16
CA SER A 64 3.73 -6.51 21.46
C SER A 64 2.49 -6.33 22.34
N GLY A 65 1.61 -5.38 22.00
CA GLY A 65 0.34 -5.14 22.70
C GLY A 65 0.08 -3.69 23.13
N ASN A 66 1.11 -2.83 23.16
CA ASN A 66 0.98 -1.45 23.66
C ASN A 66 0.49 -0.41 22.66
N TRP A 67 0.62 -0.68 21.37
CA TRP A 67 0.04 0.18 20.34
C TRP A 67 -1.31 -0.41 19.98
N THR A 68 -2.37 0.39 20.09
CA THR A 68 -3.71 0.08 19.59
C THR A 68 -3.61 -0.70 18.28
N PRO A 69 -4.45 -1.73 18.02
CA PRO A 69 -4.38 -2.50 16.79
C PRO A 69 -4.31 -1.51 15.63
N ILE A 70 -3.24 -1.64 14.83
CA ILE A 70 -2.91 -0.68 13.77
C ILE A 70 -4.15 -0.57 12.90
N ARG A 71 -4.91 0.52 13.09
CA ARG A 71 -6.09 0.79 12.30
C ARG A 71 -5.60 0.85 10.87
N GLN A 72 -6.29 0.10 10.02
CA GLN A 72 -6.13 0.14 8.58
C GLN A 72 -5.97 1.59 8.13
N SER A 73 -4.82 1.91 7.53
CA SER A 73 -4.47 3.30 7.16
C SER A 73 -5.34 3.85 6.02
N ASP A 74 -6.23 3.02 5.44
CA ASP A 74 -7.22 3.47 4.47
C ASP A 74 -8.23 4.37 5.21
N ARG A 75 -8.27 5.66 4.89
CA ARG A 75 -9.26 6.61 5.45
C ARG A 75 -10.68 6.40 4.87
N ILE A 76 -10.92 5.27 4.20
CA ILE A 76 -12.15 5.00 3.45
C ILE A 76 -12.99 3.99 4.24
N PRO A 77 -14.27 4.30 4.52
CA PRO A 77 -15.15 3.40 5.26
C PRO A 77 -15.18 2.02 4.60
N ALA A 78 -15.15 0.96 5.42
CA ALA A 78 -15.23 -0.41 4.94
C ALA A 78 -16.67 -0.72 4.50
N VAL A 79 -16.91 -0.74 3.18
CA VAL A 79 -18.18 -1.23 2.62
C VAL A 79 -17.97 -2.67 2.19
N SER A 80 -18.70 -3.60 2.81
CA SER A 80 -18.71 -5.00 2.39
C SER A 80 -19.30 -5.10 0.99
N GLN A 81 -18.54 -5.62 0.04
CA GLN A 81 -18.99 -5.81 -1.34
C GLN A 81 -19.21 -7.27 -1.65
N ASP A 82 -20.30 -7.55 -2.37
CA ASP A 82 -20.48 -8.84 -3.02
C ASP A 82 -19.70 -8.86 -4.34
N LEU A 83 -18.56 -9.56 -4.34
CA LEU A 83 -17.72 -9.71 -5.52
C LEU A 83 -18.40 -10.49 -6.66
N ASN A 84 -19.47 -11.25 -6.37
CA ASN A 84 -20.20 -11.94 -7.43
C ASN A 84 -20.97 -10.97 -8.31
N SER A 85 -21.51 -9.89 -7.73
CA SER A 85 -22.30 -8.89 -8.43
C SER A 85 -21.55 -7.59 -8.74
N TYR A 86 -20.25 -7.50 -8.43
CA TYR A 86 -19.46 -6.28 -8.56
C TYR A 86 -19.56 -5.64 -9.96
N PHE A 87 -19.42 -6.45 -11.01
CA PHE A 87 -19.52 -5.97 -12.39
C PHE A 87 -20.97 -5.88 -12.90
N GLY A 88 -21.98 -6.12 -12.08
CA GLY A 88 -23.39 -6.13 -12.50
C GLY A 88 -23.85 -4.82 -13.13
N SER A 89 -23.34 -3.68 -12.66
CA SER A 89 -23.64 -2.34 -13.22
C SER A 89 -22.77 -1.95 -14.42
N PHE A 90 -21.72 -2.73 -14.72
CA PHE A 90 -20.79 -2.43 -15.81
C PHE A 90 -21.44 -2.78 -17.14
N ARG A 91 -21.26 -1.91 -18.13
CA ARG A 91 -21.61 -2.24 -19.51
C ARG A 91 -20.75 -3.41 -19.97
N GLY A 92 -21.36 -4.35 -20.70
CA GLY A 92 -20.65 -5.52 -21.19
C GLY A 92 -20.44 -6.63 -20.17
N SER A 93 -21.03 -6.53 -18.97
CA SER A 93 -20.88 -7.57 -17.93
C SER A 93 -21.30 -8.96 -18.40
N SER A 94 -22.43 -9.06 -19.11
CA SER A 94 -22.89 -10.31 -19.72
C SER A 94 -22.12 -10.70 -20.99
N GLU A 95 -21.63 -9.72 -21.76
CA GLU A 95 -20.92 -9.96 -23.03
C GLU A 95 -19.50 -10.45 -22.81
N CYS A 96 -18.76 -9.79 -21.90
CA CYS A 96 -17.38 -10.10 -21.61
C CYS A 96 -17.22 -11.22 -20.58
N ASN A 97 -18.29 -11.55 -19.84
CA ASN A 97 -18.34 -12.65 -18.87
C ASN A 97 -17.18 -12.65 -17.87
N ILE A 98 -16.90 -11.48 -17.28
CA ILE A 98 -15.88 -11.31 -16.23
C ILE A 98 -16.59 -11.06 -14.90
N ARG A 99 -16.27 -11.84 -13.87
CA ARG A 99 -16.74 -11.62 -12.49
C ARG A 99 -15.55 -11.22 -11.61
N ALA A 100 -15.77 -10.41 -10.57
CA ALA A 100 -14.66 -9.97 -9.71
C ALA A 100 -14.06 -11.14 -8.92
N VAL A 101 -14.85 -12.17 -8.60
CA VAL A 101 -14.35 -13.42 -8.01
C VAL A 101 -13.38 -14.19 -8.92
N ASP A 102 -13.43 -13.97 -10.24
CA ASP A 102 -12.48 -14.56 -11.20
C ASP A 102 -11.15 -13.78 -11.24
N LEU A 103 -11.12 -12.59 -10.64
CA LEU A 103 -9.97 -11.69 -10.63
C LEU A 103 -9.21 -11.73 -9.31
N TYR A 104 -9.95 -11.84 -8.20
CA TYR A 104 -9.41 -11.73 -6.85
C TYR A 104 -10.26 -12.51 -5.83
N HIS A 105 -9.59 -13.25 -4.94
CA HIS A 105 -10.24 -13.89 -3.80
C HIS A 105 -10.22 -12.96 -2.58
N ALA A 106 -11.37 -12.38 -2.27
CA ALA A 106 -11.53 -11.68 -0.99
C ALA A 106 -11.43 -12.66 0.19
N PRO A 107 -10.92 -12.17 1.34
CA PRO A 107 -10.87 -12.97 2.55
C PRO A 107 -12.29 -13.36 2.98
N SER A 108 -12.50 -14.65 3.24
CA SER A 108 -13.78 -15.15 3.73
C SER A 108 -14.01 -14.64 5.15
N GLN A 109 -15.14 -13.98 5.40
CA GLN A 109 -15.49 -13.40 6.72
C GLN A 109 -15.57 -14.45 7.86
N GLY A 110 -15.45 -15.75 7.57
CA GLY A 110 -15.73 -16.85 8.51
C GLY A 110 -14.55 -17.63 9.08
N ARG A 111 -13.29 -17.40 8.67
CA ARG A 111 -12.14 -18.09 9.26
C ARG A 111 -10.93 -17.17 9.35
N PRO A 112 -10.62 -16.61 10.55
CA PRO A 112 -9.26 -16.18 10.79
C PRO A 112 -8.40 -17.44 10.70
N SER A 113 -7.61 -17.54 9.63
CA SER A 113 -6.49 -18.48 9.55
C SER A 113 -5.74 -18.36 10.87
N GLN A 114 -5.64 -19.46 11.63
CA GLN A 114 -4.95 -19.50 12.91
C GLN A 114 -3.55 -18.90 12.73
N GLY A 115 -3.36 -17.63 13.11
CA GLY A 115 -2.10 -16.89 12.93
C GLY A 115 -2.20 -15.50 12.26
N ALA A 116 -3.23 -15.20 11.46
CA ALA A 116 -3.33 -13.92 10.74
C ALA A 116 -3.90 -12.82 11.65
N ARG A 117 -3.02 -12.00 12.25
CA ARG A 117 -3.40 -10.90 13.16
C ARG A 117 -4.19 -9.75 12.49
N HIS A 118 -4.19 -9.64 11.16
CA HIS A 118 -5.05 -8.72 10.40
C HIS A 118 -5.41 -9.32 9.02
N VAL A 119 -6.69 -9.26 8.65
CA VAL A 119 -7.18 -9.77 7.36
C VAL A 119 -6.66 -8.93 6.18
N TYR A 120 -6.63 -7.60 6.35
CA TYR A 120 -6.09 -6.65 5.38
C TYR A 120 -4.75 -6.10 5.84
N CYS A 121 -3.90 -5.72 4.88
CA CYS A 121 -2.57 -5.20 5.17
C CYS A 121 -2.64 -3.88 5.98
N PRO A 122 -2.00 -3.78 7.15
CA PRO A 122 -2.07 -2.61 8.02
C PRO A 122 -1.21 -1.45 7.52
N ARG A 123 -0.03 -1.72 6.94
CA ARG A 123 0.94 -0.70 6.50
C ARG A 123 1.10 -0.70 4.98
N ARG A 124 1.47 0.45 4.40
CA ARG A 124 1.75 0.60 2.96
C ARG A 124 2.85 -0.36 2.49
N LYS A 125 3.93 -0.49 3.26
CA LYS A 125 5.03 -1.40 2.95
C LYS A 125 4.56 -2.87 2.89
N GLU A 126 3.83 -3.33 3.90
CA GLU A 126 3.26 -4.69 3.92
C GLU A 126 2.28 -4.92 2.77
N LEU A 127 1.48 -3.91 2.41
CA LEU A 127 0.59 -3.98 1.25
C LEU A 127 1.37 -4.19 -0.06
N LEU A 128 2.45 -3.42 -0.27
CA LEU A 128 3.29 -3.55 -1.46
C LEU A 128 4.02 -4.90 -1.49
N GLU A 129 4.51 -5.37 -0.35
CA GLU A 129 5.14 -6.70 -0.22
C GLU A 129 4.13 -7.82 -0.50
N ALA A 130 2.91 -7.73 0.06
CA ALA A 130 1.84 -8.70 -0.17
C ALA A 130 1.42 -8.77 -1.64
N MET A 131 1.29 -7.62 -2.30
CA MET A 131 0.95 -7.50 -3.72
C MET A 131 2.10 -7.95 -4.64
N SER A 132 3.35 -7.69 -4.26
CA SER A 132 4.52 -8.08 -5.06
C SER A 132 4.83 -9.57 -4.97
N ASN A 133 4.59 -10.18 -3.81
CA ASN A 133 4.95 -11.57 -3.52
C ASN A 133 3.76 -12.54 -3.56
N GLY A 134 2.54 -12.05 -3.73
CA GLY A 134 1.37 -12.88 -4.01
C GLY A 134 1.35 -13.34 -5.47
N GLY A 135 0.48 -14.27 -5.80
CA GLY A 135 0.45 -14.88 -7.13
C GLY A 135 -0.88 -15.54 -7.43
N ARG A 136 -0.89 -16.38 -8.45
CA ARG A 136 -2.05 -17.24 -8.78
C ARG A 136 -1.77 -18.65 -8.25
N ILE A 137 -2.80 -19.38 -7.89
CA ILE A 137 -2.69 -20.80 -7.52
C ILE A 137 -3.35 -21.60 -8.64
N GLY A 138 -2.60 -21.79 -9.73
CA GLY A 138 -3.07 -22.41 -10.96
C GLY A 138 -3.10 -21.44 -12.15
N PHE A 139 -3.21 -22.00 -13.36
CA PHE A 139 -3.22 -21.22 -14.61
C PHE A 139 -4.50 -20.39 -14.74
N ASP A 140 -4.32 -19.09 -15.02
CA ASP A 140 -5.40 -18.09 -15.11
C ASP A 140 -6.33 -18.02 -13.88
N ALA A 141 -5.91 -18.60 -12.74
CA ALA A 141 -6.67 -18.56 -11.49
C ALA A 141 -6.69 -17.14 -10.90
N PRO A 142 -7.67 -16.78 -10.06
CA PRO A 142 -7.74 -15.46 -9.44
C PRO A 142 -6.46 -15.14 -8.66
N TYR A 143 -6.11 -13.85 -8.59
CA TYR A 143 -4.92 -13.42 -7.86
C TYR A 143 -5.14 -13.53 -6.34
N PHE A 144 -4.10 -14.00 -5.64
CA PHE A 144 -4.07 -14.15 -4.19
C PHE A 144 -2.81 -13.47 -3.61
N PRO A 145 -2.97 -12.40 -2.80
CA PRO A 145 -1.84 -11.69 -2.20
C PRO A 145 -1.16 -12.56 -1.13
N ARG A 146 0.12 -12.29 -0.86
CA ARG A 146 0.87 -13.00 0.18
C ARG A 146 0.63 -12.36 1.56
N ASP A 147 0.47 -13.19 2.59
CA ASP A 147 0.37 -12.83 4.02
C ASP A 147 -0.87 -12.00 4.44
N CYS A 148 -1.27 -10.97 3.69
CA CYS A 148 -2.43 -10.12 3.97
C CYS A 148 -3.15 -9.69 2.70
N HIS A 149 -4.44 -9.33 2.82
CA HIS A 149 -5.26 -8.93 1.68
C HIS A 149 -5.22 -7.43 1.40
N TYR A 150 -5.43 -7.07 0.13
CA TYR A 150 -5.78 -5.70 -0.30
C TYR A 150 -7.29 -5.58 -0.53
N ARG A 151 -7.81 -4.35 -0.68
CA ARG A 151 -9.24 -4.13 -0.87
C ARG A 151 -9.63 -4.13 -2.34
N TRP A 152 -10.75 -4.76 -2.66
CA TRP A 152 -11.41 -4.53 -3.94
C TRP A 152 -12.36 -3.35 -3.78
N TYR A 153 -12.00 -2.19 -4.34
CA TYR A 153 -12.76 -0.95 -4.18
C TYR A 153 -13.93 -0.87 -5.16
N SER A 154 -15.03 -0.31 -4.70
CA SER A 154 -16.16 0.12 -5.54
C SER A 154 -15.74 1.33 -6.36
N VAL A 155 -16.49 1.64 -7.42
CA VAL A 155 -16.17 2.81 -8.25
C VAL A 155 -16.33 4.10 -7.44
N GLU A 156 -17.28 4.15 -6.51
CA GLU A 156 -17.49 5.26 -5.58
C GLU A 156 -16.28 5.42 -4.64
N GLU A 157 -15.75 4.33 -4.09
CA GLU A 157 -14.53 4.36 -3.28
C GLU A 157 -13.30 4.76 -4.11
N ILE A 158 -13.20 4.29 -5.35
CA ILE A 158 -12.15 4.72 -6.29
C ILE A 158 -12.23 6.24 -6.48
N CYS A 159 -13.41 6.79 -6.69
CA CYS A 159 -13.58 8.22 -6.83
C CYS A 159 -13.17 8.99 -5.56
N MET A 160 -13.52 8.49 -4.37
CA MET A 160 -13.03 9.07 -3.11
C MET A 160 -11.50 9.00 -2.96
N ILE A 161 -10.85 7.96 -3.49
CA ILE A 161 -9.38 7.89 -3.53
C ILE A 161 -8.83 9.01 -4.41
N LEU A 162 -9.38 9.16 -5.63
CA LEU A 162 -8.85 10.08 -6.64
C LEU A 162 -9.05 11.55 -6.27
N GLU A 163 -10.17 11.91 -5.64
CA GLU A 163 -10.46 13.30 -5.24
C GLU A 163 -9.45 13.88 -4.22
N ARG A 164 -8.57 13.05 -3.67
CA ARG A 164 -7.49 13.46 -2.75
C ARG A 164 -6.24 13.99 -3.47
N PHE A 165 -6.22 13.90 -4.79
CA PHE A 165 -5.07 14.27 -5.63
C PHE A 165 -5.51 15.32 -6.65
N ASP A 166 -4.59 16.22 -7.01
CA ASP A 166 -4.85 17.19 -8.09
C ASP A 166 -4.70 16.52 -9.47
N ALA A 167 -3.82 15.53 -9.56
CA ALA A 167 -3.65 14.68 -10.74
C ALA A 167 -3.04 13.31 -10.38
N VAL A 168 -3.14 12.34 -11.28
CA VAL A 168 -2.40 11.05 -11.23
C VAL A 168 -1.70 10.83 -12.58
N VAL A 169 -0.39 10.67 -12.55
CA VAL A 169 0.43 10.52 -13.76
C VAL A 169 0.91 9.08 -13.90
N PHE A 170 0.73 8.48 -15.06
CA PHE A 170 1.31 7.19 -15.44
C PHE A 170 2.37 7.46 -16.51
N ALA A 171 3.63 7.13 -16.25
CA ALA A 171 4.75 7.36 -17.17
C ALA A 171 5.50 6.05 -17.44
N GLY A 172 5.44 5.55 -18.67
CA GLY A 172 6.00 4.23 -18.95
C GLY A 172 5.62 3.70 -20.31
N ASP A 173 5.81 2.40 -20.49
CA ASP A 173 5.59 1.74 -21.77
C ASP A 173 4.21 1.06 -21.87
N TYR A 174 4.02 0.24 -22.91
CA TYR A 174 2.77 -0.48 -23.17
C TYR A 174 2.32 -1.37 -21.99
N SER A 175 3.25 -1.90 -21.17
CA SER A 175 2.88 -2.72 -20.01
C SER A 175 2.18 -1.86 -18.97
N LEU A 176 2.69 -0.65 -18.72
CA LEU A 176 2.04 0.31 -17.83
C LEU A 176 0.77 0.90 -18.46
N GLN A 177 0.74 1.08 -19.78
CA GLN A 177 -0.47 1.51 -20.51
C GLN A 177 -1.64 0.55 -20.28
N ALA A 178 -1.38 -0.76 -20.26
CA ALA A 178 -2.41 -1.76 -19.96
C ALA A 178 -3.04 -1.53 -18.57
N ILE A 179 -2.25 -1.17 -17.57
CA ILE A 179 -2.73 -0.84 -16.22
C ILE A 179 -3.61 0.42 -16.25
N TYR A 180 -3.17 1.48 -16.94
CA TYR A 180 -3.95 2.71 -17.11
C TYR A 180 -5.29 2.47 -17.84
N ASN A 181 -5.30 1.54 -18.80
CA ASN A 181 -6.51 1.15 -19.52
C ASN A 181 -7.46 0.32 -18.64
N GLY A 182 -6.92 -0.57 -17.80
CA GLY A 182 -7.70 -1.24 -16.75
C GLY A 182 -8.31 -0.25 -15.76
N PHE A 183 -7.55 0.78 -15.39
CA PHE A 183 -8.02 1.89 -14.55
C PHE A 183 -9.16 2.67 -15.25
N SER A 184 -9.04 2.92 -16.55
CA SER A 184 -10.09 3.56 -17.35
C SER A 184 -11.38 2.73 -17.44
N ILE A 185 -11.27 1.40 -17.55
CA ILE A 185 -12.43 0.49 -17.53
C ILE A 185 -13.20 0.62 -16.22
N LEU A 186 -12.50 0.64 -15.08
CA LEU A 186 -13.11 0.80 -13.76
C LEU A 186 -13.84 2.14 -13.64
N LEU A 187 -13.20 3.24 -14.04
CA LEU A 187 -13.77 4.59 -13.94
C LEU A 187 -14.92 4.87 -14.91
N ARG A 188 -15.03 4.13 -16.02
CA ARG A 188 -16.13 4.25 -16.99
C ARG A 188 -17.25 3.24 -16.77
N GLN A 189 -17.06 2.27 -15.87
CA GLN A 189 -17.95 1.11 -15.71
C GLN A 189 -18.30 0.46 -17.05
N ASP A 190 -17.28 0.20 -17.87
CA ASP A 190 -17.45 -0.33 -19.23
C ASP A 190 -16.42 -1.43 -19.52
N LEU A 191 -16.85 -2.69 -19.45
CA LEU A 191 -16.02 -3.84 -19.79
C LEU A 191 -15.90 -4.05 -21.29
N THR A 192 -16.87 -3.63 -22.10
CA THR A 192 -16.80 -3.88 -23.56
C THR A 192 -15.77 -2.97 -24.22
N HIS A 193 -15.76 -1.67 -23.90
CA HIS A 193 -14.96 -0.67 -24.61
C HIS A 193 -14.31 0.39 -23.72
N GLY A 194 -14.28 0.18 -22.39
CA GLY A 194 -13.80 1.18 -21.43
C GLY A 194 -12.34 1.62 -21.62
N ALA A 195 -11.50 0.85 -22.31
CA ALA A 195 -10.13 1.22 -22.61
C ALA A 195 -9.99 2.09 -23.88
N LEU A 196 -11.05 2.23 -24.68
CA LEU A 196 -10.96 2.73 -26.05
C LEU A 196 -11.64 4.08 -26.29
N LYS A 197 -11.08 4.78 -27.27
CA LYS A 197 -11.59 5.98 -27.95
C LYS A 197 -12.63 5.60 -28.99
N THR A 198 -13.77 5.08 -28.54
CA THR A 198 -14.82 4.52 -29.41
C THR A 198 -15.32 5.48 -30.48
N TRP A 199 -15.21 6.79 -30.26
CA TRP A 199 -15.61 7.85 -31.20
C TRP A 199 -14.69 8.00 -32.42
N ASN A 200 -13.49 7.42 -32.38
CA ASN A 200 -12.50 7.43 -33.47
C ASN A 200 -12.42 6.08 -34.20
N MET A 201 -13.39 5.19 -33.98
CA MET A 201 -13.39 3.84 -34.54
C MET A 201 -14.58 3.66 -35.48
N ASP A 202 -14.36 2.94 -36.58
CA ASP A 202 -15.46 2.45 -37.41
C ASP A 202 -16.17 1.26 -36.72
N LYS A 203 -17.34 0.89 -37.23
CA LYS A 203 -18.18 -0.15 -36.62
C LYS A 203 -17.53 -1.53 -36.63
N GLU A 204 -16.69 -1.84 -37.60
CA GLU A 204 -16.03 -3.14 -37.71
C GLU A 204 -14.89 -3.22 -36.70
N THR A 205 -14.03 -2.20 -36.65
CA THR A 205 -12.96 -2.12 -35.65
C THR A 205 -13.53 -2.11 -34.23
N LEU A 206 -14.64 -1.41 -33.99
CA LEU A 206 -15.30 -1.41 -32.67
C LEU A 206 -15.81 -2.79 -32.25
N ARG A 207 -16.27 -3.61 -33.19
CA ARG A 207 -16.69 -5.00 -32.93
C ARG A 207 -15.50 -5.92 -32.66
N GLN A 208 -14.40 -5.73 -33.39
CA GLN A 208 -13.17 -6.51 -33.21
C GLN A 208 -12.50 -6.20 -31.87
N CYS A 209 -12.59 -4.95 -31.43
CA CYS A 209 -11.95 -4.43 -30.23
C CYS A 209 -12.85 -4.47 -28.98
N SER A 210 -13.72 -5.49 -28.83
CA SER A 210 -14.55 -5.63 -27.64
C SER A 210 -13.89 -6.51 -26.55
N CYS A 211 -14.23 -6.25 -25.29
CA CYS A 211 -13.86 -7.08 -24.14
C CYS A 211 -12.32 -7.30 -24.05
N GLY A 212 -11.86 -8.56 -23.99
CA GLY A 212 -10.44 -8.89 -23.92
C GLY A 212 -9.64 -8.41 -25.14
N SER A 213 -10.27 -8.31 -26.31
CA SER A 213 -9.61 -7.93 -27.57
C SER A 213 -9.10 -6.50 -27.58
N GLN A 214 -9.63 -5.63 -26.70
CA GLN A 214 -9.11 -4.28 -26.47
C GLN A 214 -7.60 -4.25 -26.17
N PHE A 215 -7.08 -5.34 -25.58
CA PHE A 215 -5.69 -5.44 -25.13
C PHE A 215 -4.85 -6.39 -26.02
N THR A 216 -5.49 -7.40 -26.60
CA THR A 216 -4.78 -8.47 -27.33
C THR A 216 -4.68 -8.19 -28.82
N SER A 217 -5.60 -7.41 -29.40
CA SER A 217 -5.55 -7.07 -30.82
C SER A 217 -4.67 -5.84 -31.07
N GLN A 218 -3.75 -5.97 -32.04
CA GLN A 218 -2.86 -4.89 -32.44
C GLN A 218 -3.61 -3.70 -33.03
N THR A 219 -4.69 -3.93 -33.77
CA THR A 219 -5.50 -2.87 -34.39
C THR A 219 -6.17 -1.96 -33.35
N CYS A 220 -6.38 -2.46 -32.13
CA CYS A 220 -7.02 -1.70 -31.06
C CYS A 220 -6.07 -0.75 -30.34
N SER A 221 -4.75 -0.98 -30.45
CA SER A 221 -3.74 -0.24 -29.67
C SER A 221 -3.71 1.26 -29.97
N GLU A 222 -3.95 1.64 -31.22
CA GLU A 222 -3.99 3.06 -31.67
C GLU A 222 -5.20 3.82 -31.10
N HIS A 223 -6.23 3.08 -30.68
CA HIS A 223 -7.47 3.63 -30.16
C HIS A 223 -7.53 3.65 -28.63
N LEU A 224 -6.44 3.31 -27.93
CA LEU A 224 -6.40 3.35 -26.47
C LEU A 224 -6.52 4.78 -25.93
N ILE A 225 -7.24 4.94 -24.83
CA ILE A 225 -7.32 6.21 -24.10
C ILE A 225 -5.98 6.49 -23.42
N THR A 226 -5.54 7.73 -23.46
CA THR A 226 -4.27 8.17 -22.84
C THR A 226 -4.44 9.32 -21.87
N SER A 227 -5.61 9.95 -21.79
CA SER A 227 -5.85 11.03 -20.83
C SER A 227 -7.32 11.23 -20.50
N SER A 228 -7.59 11.67 -19.27
CA SER A 228 -8.90 12.12 -18.82
C SER A 228 -9.47 13.28 -19.64
N GLY A 229 -8.59 14.12 -20.21
CA GLY A 229 -8.99 15.25 -21.06
C GLY A 229 -9.50 14.83 -22.45
N GLU A 230 -9.25 13.60 -22.89
CA GLU A 230 -9.73 13.13 -24.22
C GLU A 230 -11.25 12.90 -24.24
N LEU A 231 -11.88 12.71 -23.07
CA LEU A 231 -13.34 12.52 -22.96
C LEU A 231 -14.12 13.83 -22.87
N THR A 232 -13.48 14.95 -22.49
CA THR A 232 -14.17 16.24 -22.29
C THR A 232 -14.27 17.07 -23.56
N GLY A 233 -13.50 16.76 -24.60
CA GLY A 233 -13.44 17.52 -25.85
C GLY A 233 -14.47 17.14 -26.91
N HIS A 234 -15.37 16.17 -26.65
CA HIS A 234 -16.30 15.66 -27.66
C HIS A 234 -17.77 15.93 -27.32
N PRO A 235 -18.59 16.33 -28.32
CA PRO A 235 -19.99 16.63 -28.11
C PRO A 235 -20.71 15.42 -27.50
N SER A 236 -21.52 15.71 -26.48
CA SER A 236 -22.35 14.78 -25.74
C SER A 236 -23.09 13.85 -26.70
N GLY A 237 -22.68 12.58 -26.77
CA GLY A 237 -23.29 11.59 -27.66
C GLY A 237 -22.35 10.63 -28.40
N ARG A 238 -21.03 10.86 -28.42
CA ARG A 238 -20.04 9.91 -29.00
C ARG A 238 -19.05 9.29 -28.02
N ALA A 239 -18.70 9.97 -26.94
CA ALA A 239 -17.98 9.34 -25.83
C ALA A 239 -18.99 8.44 -25.07
N ASP A 240 -19.00 7.17 -25.43
CA ASP A 240 -20.10 6.23 -25.11
C ASP A 240 -20.36 6.08 -23.59
N ARG A 241 -19.36 6.40 -22.75
CA ARG A 241 -19.49 6.66 -21.30
C ARG A 241 -18.36 7.57 -20.78
N PRO A 242 -18.66 8.72 -20.13
CA PRO A 242 -17.66 9.52 -19.44
C PRO A 242 -17.15 8.82 -18.17
N TYR A 243 -16.07 9.33 -17.58
CA TYR A 243 -15.63 8.89 -16.25
C TYR A 243 -16.67 9.29 -15.19
N LEU A 244 -16.96 8.38 -14.25
CA LEU A 244 -17.87 8.66 -13.13
C LEU A 244 -17.34 9.78 -12.21
N CYS A 245 -16.01 9.89 -12.07
CA CYS A 245 -15.34 11.01 -11.41
C CYS A 245 -14.29 11.62 -12.33
N SER A 246 -14.52 12.87 -12.73
CA SER A 246 -13.69 13.60 -13.70
C SER A 246 -12.96 14.80 -13.09
N ARG A 247 -13.01 14.98 -11.76
CA ARG A 247 -12.39 16.12 -11.07
C ARG A 247 -10.86 16.01 -11.02
N THR A 248 -10.36 14.80 -10.86
CA THR A 248 -8.91 14.53 -10.81
C THR A 248 -8.41 14.24 -12.21
N ALA A 249 -7.44 15.02 -12.67
CA ALA A 249 -6.81 14.76 -13.97
C ALA A 249 -5.98 13.48 -13.90
N HIS A 250 -6.03 12.63 -14.92
CA HIS A 250 -5.13 11.49 -15.01
C HIS A 250 -4.72 11.21 -16.44
N ALA A 251 -3.45 10.86 -16.65
CA ALA A 251 -2.94 10.61 -17.99
C ALA A 251 -1.85 9.55 -18.00
N PHE A 252 -1.79 8.85 -19.11
CA PHE A 252 -0.67 8.04 -19.53
C PHE A 252 0.26 8.87 -20.43
N LEU A 253 1.55 8.74 -20.15
CA LEU A 253 2.67 9.33 -20.86
C LEU A 253 3.53 8.18 -21.38
N ASP A 254 3.57 8.02 -22.71
CA ASP A 254 4.35 6.97 -23.35
C ASP A 254 5.84 7.30 -23.27
N VAL A 255 6.58 6.46 -22.55
CA VAL A 255 8.02 6.59 -22.30
C VAL A 255 8.68 5.27 -22.67
N ASN A 256 9.63 5.32 -23.59
CA ASN A 256 10.44 4.18 -24.00
C ASN A 256 11.93 4.53 -24.17
N THR A 257 12.30 5.80 -24.01
CA THR A 257 13.66 6.32 -24.09
C THR A 257 13.92 7.31 -22.97
N SER A 258 15.20 7.53 -22.67
CA SER A 258 15.68 8.58 -21.78
C SER A 258 16.78 9.37 -22.50
N PRO A 259 16.68 10.71 -22.64
CA PRO A 259 15.57 11.55 -22.20
C PRO A 259 14.23 11.22 -22.88
N ALA A 260 13.13 11.51 -22.19
CA ALA A 260 11.80 11.36 -22.74
C ALA A 260 11.55 12.37 -23.89
N PRO A 261 10.68 12.05 -24.87
CA PRO A 261 10.34 12.99 -25.94
C PRO A 261 9.79 14.31 -25.41
N PHE A 262 10.13 15.43 -26.06
CA PHE A 262 9.68 16.77 -25.63
C PHE A 262 8.16 16.89 -25.38
N PRO A 263 7.26 16.35 -26.24
CA PRO A 263 5.83 16.40 -25.97
C PRO A 263 5.40 15.70 -24.67
N VAL A 264 6.12 14.64 -24.28
CA VAL A 264 5.88 13.90 -23.04
C VAL A 264 6.28 14.73 -21.83
N ILE A 265 7.46 15.35 -21.87
CA ILE A 265 7.95 16.24 -20.81
C ILE A 265 7.02 17.44 -20.63
N GLU A 266 6.57 18.06 -21.72
CA GLU A 266 5.65 19.19 -21.63
C GLU A 266 4.29 18.79 -21.06
N LYS A 267 3.74 17.64 -21.46
CA LYS A 267 2.51 17.10 -20.88
C LYS A 267 2.68 16.76 -19.39
N PHE A 268 3.85 16.25 -18.98
CA PHE A 268 4.18 16.04 -17.57
C PHE A 268 4.14 17.36 -16.79
N LYS A 269 4.82 18.41 -17.27
CA LYS A 269 4.83 19.72 -16.60
C LYS A 269 3.44 20.35 -16.51
N GLN A 270 2.58 20.13 -17.51
CA GLN A 270 1.18 20.58 -17.46
C GLN A 270 0.37 19.86 -16.38
N LEU A 271 0.62 18.56 -16.17
CA LEU A 271 -0.05 17.76 -15.14
C LEU A 271 0.52 17.99 -13.74
N VAL A 272 1.80 18.34 -13.65
CA VAL A 272 2.53 18.62 -12.40
C VAL A 272 2.99 20.09 -12.37
N PRO A 273 2.07 21.07 -12.46
CA PRO A 273 2.45 22.47 -12.50
C PRO A 273 2.96 22.91 -11.13
N ARG A 274 3.91 23.84 -11.08
CA ARG A 274 4.36 24.46 -9.84
C ARG A 274 3.21 25.30 -9.23
N VAL A 275 2.83 25.01 -7.99
CA VAL A 275 1.74 25.70 -7.27
C VAL A 275 2.20 26.16 -5.90
N ALA A 276 1.61 27.25 -5.37
CA ALA A 276 1.89 27.74 -4.03
C ALA A 276 1.53 26.71 -2.95
N ARG A 277 2.32 26.66 -1.87
CA ARG A 277 2.22 25.61 -0.84
C ARG A 277 0.89 25.55 -0.07
N SER A 278 0.08 26.61 -0.11
CA SER A 278 -1.11 26.75 0.74
C SER A 278 -2.32 25.91 0.32
N ASN A 279 -2.39 25.42 -0.93
CA ASN A 279 -3.61 24.80 -1.49
C ASN A 279 -3.35 23.56 -2.38
N TYR A 280 -2.19 22.92 -2.32
CA TYR A 280 -1.89 21.82 -3.25
C TYR A 280 -2.21 20.44 -2.66
N HIS A 281 -2.87 19.59 -3.44
CA HIS A 281 -2.94 18.16 -3.17
C HIS A 281 -1.72 17.44 -3.77
N PRO A 282 -1.35 16.26 -3.24
CA PRO A 282 -0.30 15.45 -3.84
C PRO A 282 -0.63 15.06 -5.29
N ILE A 283 0.42 14.82 -6.09
CA ILE A 283 0.30 14.29 -7.45
C ILE A 283 1.10 12.99 -7.54
N PRO A 284 0.45 11.82 -7.41
CA PRO A 284 1.12 10.54 -7.50
C PRO A 284 1.64 10.28 -8.92
N ILE A 285 2.84 9.71 -9.01
CA ILE A 285 3.45 9.30 -10.27
C ILE A 285 3.65 7.79 -10.24
N VAL A 286 3.04 7.08 -11.18
CA VAL A 286 3.26 5.66 -11.41
C VAL A 286 4.20 5.54 -12.59
N HIS A 287 5.38 4.97 -12.38
CA HIS A 287 6.42 4.83 -13.39
C HIS A 287 6.75 3.35 -13.61
N GLY A 288 7.00 2.93 -14.84
CA GLY A 288 7.37 1.54 -15.12
C GLY A 288 7.79 1.30 -16.56
N LEU A 289 8.87 0.54 -16.74
CA LEU A 289 9.39 0.14 -18.05
C LEU A 289 9.68 -1.35 -18.07
N SER A 290 9.57 -1.94 -19.25
CA SER A 290 9.76 -3.36 -19.48
C SER A 290 11.07 -3.62 -20.22
N PRO A 291 11.72 -4.79 -20.02
CA PRO A 291 12.97 -5.12 -20.71
C PRO A 291 12.81 -5.27 -22.23
N ASN A 292 11.58 -5.33 -22.74
CA ASN A 292 11.26 -5.36 -24.16
C ASN A 292 11.30 -3.97 -24.82
N THR A 293 11.23 -2.89 -24.03
CA THR A 293 11.19 -1.51 -24.53
C THR A 293 12.46 -0.75 -24.16
N ALA A 294 13.04 -1.03 -23.00
CA ALA A 294 14.22 -0.34 -22.50
C ALA A 294 15.30 -1.32 -21.99
N THR A 295 16.56 -0.91 -22.07
CA THR A 295 17.64 -1.55 -21.31
C THR A 295 17.55 -1.14 -19.83
N PRO A 296 18.18 -1.88 -18.91
CA PRO A 296 18.25 -1.45 -17.51
C PRO A 296 18.77 -0.02 -17.34
N GLU A 297 19.81 0.36 -18.10
CA GLU A 297 20.44 1.68 -18.02
C GLU A 297 19.50 2.79 -18.50
N THR A 298 18.77 2.57 -19.60
CA THR A 298 17.74 3.50 -20.08
C THR A 298 16.62 3.65 -19.07
N ALA A 299 16.21 2.54 -18.42
CA ALA A 299 15.13 2.57 -17.46
C ALA A 299 15.52 3.25 -16.13
N ILE A 300 16.77 3.10 -15.67
CA ILE A 300 17.34 3.86 -14.55
C ILE A 300 17.36 5.35 -14.90
N SER A 301 17.89 5.70 -16.07
CA SER A 301 17.97 7.10 -16.52
C SER A 301 16.59 7.74 -16.62
N SER A 302 15.58 6.98 -17.09
CA SER A 302 14.19 7.43 -17.14
C SER A 302 13.60 7.67 -15.76
N LEU A 303 13.87 6.78 -14.80
CA LEU A 303 13.43 6.96 -13.41
C LEU A 303 14.02 8.25 -12.81
N GLU A 304 15.33 8.45 -12.96
CA GLU A 304 16.04 9.62 -12.47
C GLU A 304 15.55 10.92 -13.15
N GLU A 305 15.25 10.88 -14.46
CA GLU A 305 14.67 12.01 -15.19
C GLU A 305 13.31 12.42 -14.60
N PHE A 306 12.40 11.48 -14.41
CA PHE A 306 11.07 11.77 -13.87
C PHE A 306 11.11 12.16 -12.39
N LEU A 307 12.06 11.65 -11.60
CA LEU A 307 12.34 12.14 -10.25
C LEU A 307 12.80 13.60 -10.28
N GLY A 308 13.76 13.94 -11.14
CA GLY A 308 14.23 15.32 -11.30
C GLY A 308 13.13 16.29 -11.76
N LEU A 309 12.26 15.86 -12.68
CA LEU A 309 11.08 16.62 -13.09
C LEU A 309 10.10 16.81 -11.94
N ALA A 310 9.84 15.75 -11.16
CA ALA A 310 8.96 15.80 -10.00
C ALA A 310 9.48 16.75 -8.92
N ASP A 311 10.77 16.70 -8.60
CA ASP A 311 11.43 17.59 -7.63
C ASP A 311 11.38 19.06 -8.07
N SER A 312 11.58 19.31 -9.39
CA SER A 312 11.51 20.65 -9.96
C SER A 312 10.13 21.31 -9.82
N SER A 313 9.07 20.50 -9.68
CA SER A 313 7.71 21.01 -9.46
C SER A 313 7.51 21.61 -8.06
N HIS A 314 8.38 21.27 -7.10
CA HIS A 314 8.27 21.58 -5.68
C HIS A 314 6.95 21.11 -5.03
N ARG A 315 6.33 20.07 -5.59
CA ARG A 315 5.10 19.45 -5.08
C ARG A 315 5.40 18.15 -4.36
N LYS A 316 4.41 17.68 -3.60
CA LYS A 316 4.44 16.33 -3.04
C LYS A 316 4.05 15.32 -4.12
N THR A 317 5.05 14.63 -4.66
CA THR A 317 4.91 13.70 -5.79
C THR A 317 5.34 12.30 -5.39
N PRO A 318 4.54 11.57 -4.58
CA PRO A 318 4.87 10.19 -4.23
C PRO A 318 4.95 9.36 -5.51
N MET A 319 6.03 8.59 -5.65
CA MET A 319 6.29 7.80 -6.83
C MET A 319 6.18 6.30 -6.54
N LEU A 320 5.63 5.56 -7.50
CA LEU A 320 5.54 4.11 -7.50
C LEU A 320 6.23 3.55 -8.73
N TRP A 321 7.23 2.70 -8.53
CA TRP A 321 7.82 1.89 -9.58
C TRP A 321 7.03 0.59 -9.77
N ILE A 322 6.57 0.35 -10.99
CA ILE A 322 5.91 -0.88 -11.41
C ILE A 322 6.95 -1.78 -12.11
N GLY A 323 7.21 -2.93 -11.50
CA GLY A 323 8.03 -3.98 -12.12
C GLY A 323 7.38 -4.56 -13.38
N PRO A 324 8.17 -5.09 -14.33
CA PRO A 324 7.64 -5.67 -15.55
C PRO A 324 6.73 -6.88 -15.27
N SER A 325 5.80 -7.13 -16.18
CA SER A 325 5.06 -8.38 -16.20
C SER A 325 5.96 -9.53 -16.69
N ALA A 326 5.74 -10.74 -16.19
CA ALA A 326 6.42 -11.93 -16.66
C ALA A 326 6.07 -12.20 -18.14
N SER A 327 6.93 -12.95 -18.83
CA SER A 327 6.49 -13.62 -20.04
C SER A 327 5.52 -14.71 -19.62
N GLY A 328 4.27 -14.65 -20.09
CA GLY A 328 3.25 -15.62 -19.70
C GLY A 328 3.64 -17.06 -20.07
N HIS A 329 2.81 -18.03 -19.69
CA HIS A 329 3.11 -19.46 -19.83
C HIS A 329 3.31 -19.94 -21.30
N THR A 330 3.03 -19.10 -22.30
CA THR A 330 3.22 -19.38 -23.72
C THR A 330 4.64 -18.99 -24.15
N GLU A 331 5.52 -19.98 -24.31
CA GLU A 331 6.89 -19.76 -24.79
C GLU A 331 6.89 -19.43 -26.29
N ILE A 332 7.41 -18.26 -26.65
CA ILE A 332 7.47 -17.78 -28.04
C ILE A 332 8.94 -17.46 -28.38
N ARG A 333 9.43 -18.03 -29.49
CA ARG A 333 10.83 -17.91 -29.95
C ARG A 333 11.22 -16.43 -30.19
N GLY A 334 12.44 -16.07 -29.80
CA GLY A 334 13.03 -14.74 -30.07
C GLY A 334 12.76 -13.67 -29.01
N ARG A 335 12.38 -14.07 -27.79
CA ARG A 335 12.05 -13.14 -26.70
C ARG A 335 12.91 -13.33 -25.47
N LYS A 336 12.96 -12.27 -24.66
CA LYS A 336 13.60 -12.29 -23.35
C LYS A 336 12.92 -13.32 -22.47
N GLY A 337 13.73 -14.26 -21.97
CA GLY A 337 13.25 -15.31 -21.08
C GLY A 337 12.77 -14.73 -19.75
N ASN A 338 11.97 -15.50 -19.01
CA ASN A 338 11.51 -15.12 -17.67
C ASN A 338 12.67 -14.80 -16.70
N GLN A 339 13.85 -15.40 -16.93
CA GLN A 339 15.06 -15.10 -16.17
C GLN A 339 15.53 -13.64 -16.40
N GLU A 340 15.62 -13.19 -17.65
CA GLU A 340 16.03 -11.82 -17.96
C GLU A 340 15.06 -10.78 -17.42
N ILE A 341 13.75 -11.08 -17.50
CA ILE A 341 12.70 -10.22 -16.93
C ILE A 341 12.86 -10.13 -15.41
N TRP A 342 13.11 -11.26 -14.75
CA TRP A 342 13.29 -11.31 -13.31
C TRP A 342 14.56 -10.57 -12.85
N ASP A 343 15.66 -10.69 -13.60
CA ASP A 343 16.90 -9.96 -13.32
C ASP A 343 16.74 -8.44 -13.54
N PHE A 344 16.02 -8.04 -14.59
CA PHE A 344 15.65 -6.64 -14.82
C PHE A 344 14.79 -6.08 -13.67
N ASP A 345 13.73 -6.80 -13.29
CA ASP A 345 12.83 -6.42 -12.19
C ASP A 345 13.59 -6.28 -10.86
N ARG A 346 14.42 -7.27 -10.51
CA ARG A 346 15.22 -7.25 -9.28
C ARG A 346 16.18 -6.06 -9.24
N ARG A 347 16.86 -5.75 -10.35
CA ARG A 347 17.81 -4.63 -10.42
C ARG A 347 17.10 -3.29 -10.26
N LEU A 348 16.01 -3.06 -11.00
CA LEU A 348 15.33 -1.76 -10.96
C LEU A 348 14.50 -1.55 -9.70
N ALA A 349 13.96 -2.62 -9.11
CA ALA A 349 13.37 -2.55 -7.78
C ALA A 349 14.37 -2.00 -6.75
N GLY A 350 15.60 -2.52 -6.74
CA GLY A 350 16.65 -2.02 -5.85
C GLY A 350 16.98 -0.55 -6.10
N VAL A 351 17.15 -0.14 -7.35
CA VAL A 351 17.43 1.27 -7.70
C VAL A 351 16.28 2.19 -7.29
N ALA A 352 15.02 1.76 -7.50
CA ALA A 352 13.86 2.53 -7.08
C ALA A 352 13.79 2.68 -5.55
N GLU A 353 14.00 1.59 -4.80
CA GLU A 353 14.06 1.62 -3.34
C GLU A 353 15.18 2.53 -2.81
N ASP A 354 16.37 2.48 -3.43
CA ASP A 354 17.51 3.34 -3.09
C ASP A 354 17.23 4.83 -3.34
N ASN A 355 16.24 5.16 -4.18
CA ASN A 355 15.77 6.52 -4.47
C ASN A 355 14.45 6.87 -3.74
N ASP A 356 14.11 6.15 -2.66
CA ASP A 356 12.88 6.36 -1.86
C ASP A 356 11.57 6.23 -2.68
N VAL A 357 11.60 5.45 -3.77
CA VAL A 357 10.42 5.14 -4.61
C VAL A 357 9.77 3.85 -4.11
N ASP A 358 8.45 3.88 -3.90
CA ASP A 358 7.70 2.67 -3.55
C ASP A 358 7.78 1.67 -4.73
N VAL A 359 7.92 0.37 -4.46
CA VAL A 359 8.00 -0.66 -5.51
C VAL A 359 6.83 -1.62 -5.46
N MET A 360 6.27 -1.95 -6.62
CA MET A 360 5.27 -3.01 -6.78
C MET A 360 5.64 -3.91 -7.96
N ARG A 361 5.93 -5.18 -7.67
CA ARG A 361 6.41 -6.15 -8.66
C ARG A 361 5.24 -6.91 -9.27
N MET A 362 5.20 -7.01 -10.60
CA MET A 362 4.09 -7.63 -11.33
C MET A 362 4.36 -9.08 -11.77
N TRP A 363 5.60 -9.55 -11.66
CA TRP A 363 6.03 -10.85 -12.17
C TRP A 363 5.19 -12.01 -11.60
N ASN A 364 5.05 -12.11 -10.27
CA ASN A 364 4.32 -13.22 -9.64
C ASN A 364 2.83 -13.26 -10.01
N MET A 365 2.22 -12.09 -10.22
CA MET A 365 0.82 -11.98 -10.65
C MET A 365 0.59 -12.49 -12.09
N THR A 366 1.62 -12.40 -12.94
CA THR A 366 1.50 -12.55 -14.39
C THR A 366 2.15 -13.82 -14.94
N VAL A 367 3.09 -14.44 -14.22
CA VAL A 367 3.81 -15.66 -14.67
C VAL A 367 2.88 -16.84 -14.96
N GLN A 368 1.76 -16.96 -14.23
CA GLN A 368 0.73 -17.99 -14.45
C GLN A 368 -0.54 -17.44 -15.11
N ALA A 369 -0.53 -16.19 -15.56
CA ALA A 369 -1.67 -15.60 -16.26
C ALA A 369 -1.68 -15.99 -17.73
N ASN A 370 -2.85 -15.91 -18.36
CA ASN A 370 -2.96 -16.09 -19.80
C ASN A 370 -2.47 -14.84 -20.54
N SER A 371 -1.41 -14.99 -21.32
CA SER A 371 -0.86 -13.96 -22.20
C SER A 371 -1.19 -14.30 -23.64
N TRP A 372 -1.62 -13.31 -24.43
CA TRP A 372 -1.97 -13.52 -25.84
C TRP A 372 -0.74 -13.85 -26.67
N ASP A 373 0.25 -12.97 -26.58
CA ASP A 373 1.49 -13.04 -27.31
C ASP A 373 2.62 -13.16 -26.31
N GLY A 374 2.50 -13.91 -25.20
CA GLY A 374 3.58 -14.05 -24.22
C GLY A 374 4.01 -12.77 -23.48
N VAL A 375 3.49 -11.59 -23.82
CA VAL A 375 3.95 -10.30 -23.28
C VAL A 375 2.77 -9.41 -22.89
N ARG A 376 1.73 -9.38 -23.72
CA ARG A 376 0.49 -8.66 -23.47
C ARG A 376 -0.52 -9.58 -22.83
N PHE A 377 -1.15 -9.05 -21.79
CA PHE A 377 -2.19 -9.73 -21.05
C PHE A 377 -3.56 -9.15 -21.37
N GLY A 378 -4.58 -9.98 -21.22
CA GLY A 378 -5.96 -9.58 -21.46
C GLY A 378 -6.51 -8.66 -20.35
N GLN A 379 -7.75 -8.22 -20.58
CA GLN A 379 -8.51 -7.33 -19.71
C GLN A 379 -8.52 -7.71 -18.22
N LYS A 380 -8.61 -9.01 -17.90
CA LYS A 380 -8.62 -9.50 -16.50
C LYS A 380 -7.37 -9.06 -15.73
N VAL A 381 -6.19 -9.21 -16.34
CA VAL A 381 -4.91 -8.85 -15.72
C VAL A 381 -4.82 -7.34 -15.55
N ALA A 382 -5.19 -6.57 -16.59
CA ALA A 382 -5.19 -5.11 -16.55
C ALA A 382 -6.08 -4.54 -15.43
N ILE A 383 -7.29 -5.07 -15.24
CA ILE A 383 -8.20 -4.63 -14.16
C ILE A 383 -7.62 -4.96 -12.79
N THR A 384 -7.08 -6.16 -12.59
CA THR A 384 -6.47 -6.54 -11.30
C THR A 384 -5.25 -5.67 -10.99
N GLN A 385 -4.37 -5.39 -11.97
CA GLN A 385 -3.22 -4.49 -11.78
C GLN A 385 -3.68 -3.06 -11.45
N ALA A 386 -4.72 -2.56 -12.12
CA ALA A 386 -5.30 -1.26 -11.82
C ALA A 386 -5.82 -1.19 -10.37
N MET A 387 -6.47 -2.26 -9.89
CA MET A 387 -6.91 -2.36 -8.50
C MET A 387 -5.75 -2.36 -7.51
N MET A 388 -4.61 -2.97 -7.85
CA MET A 388 -3.39 -2.90 -7.02
C MET A 388 -2.82 -1.48 -6.93
N VAL A 389 -2.78 -0.75 -8.05
CA VAL A 389 -2.38 0.68 -8.07
C VAL A 389 -3.34 1.53 -7.23
N LEU A 390 -4.64 1.29 -7.32
CA LEU A 390 -5.65 1.96 -6.49
C LEU A 390 -5.44 1.72 -5.00
N ASN A 391 -5.01 0.51 -4.61
CA ASN A 391 -4.64 0.20 -3.23
C ASN A 391 -3.41 0.95 -2.75
N TRP A 392 -2.41 1.13 -3.61
CA TRP A 392 -1.28 2.01 -3.30
C TRP A 392 -1.72 3.47 -3.13
N LEU A 393 -2.51 4.00 -4.08
CA LEU A 393 -3.05 5.36 -4.03
C LEU A 393 -3.85 5.61 -2.74
N ALA A 394 -4.69 4.65 -2.32
CA ALA A 394 -5.47 4.75 -1.09
C ALA A 394 -4.61 4.97 0.16
N ARG A 395 -3.38 4.41 0.17
CA ARG A 395 -2.43 4.47 1.30
C ARG A 395 -1.50 5.67 1.28
N LEU A 396 -1.53 6.48 0.24
CA LEU A 396 -0.75 7.71 0.23
C LEU A 396 -1.28 8.69 1.29
N PRO A 397 -0.45 9.52 1.91
CA PRO A 397 -0.91 10.55 2.84
C PRO A 397 -1.70 11.63 2.08
N SER A 398 -2.90 12.00 2.57
CA SER A 398 -3.53 13.26 2.15
C SER A 398 -2.71 14.43 2.67
N SER A 399 -2.77 15.56 1.98
CA SER A 399 -2.33 16.86 2.51
C SER A 399 -3.07 17.21 3.81
#